data_AF-A0A3N5WU48-F1
#
_entry.id   AF-A0A3N5WU48-F1
#
_cell.length_a   1.000
_cell.length_b   1.000
_cell.length_c   1.000
_cell.angle_alpha   90.00
_cell.angle_beta   90.00
_cell.angle_gamma   90.00
#
_symmetry.space_group_name_H-M   'P 1'
#
loop_
_entity.id
_entity.type
_entity.pdbx_description
1 polymer ?
#
loop_
_entity_poly.entity_id
_entity_poly.type
_entity_poly.pdbx_seq_one_letter_code
_entity_poly.pdbx_strand_id
1 'polypeptide(L)' 'MQILLTGGSGSVGKAVIERLVGSGFTVRVIG' A
#
# COMPACT_ATOMS: atom_id res chain seq x y z
N MET A 1 -6.02 -1.76 11.36
CA MET A 1 -6.82 -1.93 10.13
C MET A 1 -5.87 -2.36 9.01
N GLN A 2 -6.14 -3.48 8.34
CA GLN A 2 -5.28 -3.98 7.26
C GLN A 2 -5.88 -3.58 5.90
N ILE A 3 -5.08 -2.96 5.03
CA ILE A 3 -5.50 -2.53 3.69
C ILE A 3 -4.90 -3.46 2.66
N LEU A 4 -5.77 -4.01 1.80
CA LEU A 4 -5.37 -4.79 0.65
C LEU A 4 -5.19 -3.87 -0.56
N LEU A 5 -4.01 -3.90 -1.17
CA LEU A 5 -3.66 -3.03 -2.29
C LEU A 5 -3.26 -3.86 -3.51
N THR A 6 -3.97 -3.71 -4.62
CA THR A 6 -3.60 -4.33 -5.90
C THR A 6 -2.63 -3.44 -6.68
N GLY A 7 -1.80 -4.03 -7.54
CA GLY A 7 -0.86 -3.25 -8.36
C GLY A 7 0.20 -2.47 -7.56
N GLY A 8 0.50 -2.92 -6.33
CA GLY A 8 1.44 -2.26 -5.41
C GLY A 8 2.89 -2.21 -5.92
N SER A 9 3.22 -2.99 -6.95
CA SER A 9 4.53 -2.99 -7.63
C SER A 9 4.73 -1.80 -8.59
N GLY A 10 3.65 -1.16 -9.03
CA GLY A 10 3.70 0.03 -9.90
C GLY A 10 4.15 1.29 -9.17
N SER A 11 4.53 2.32 -9.93
CA SER A 11 4.97 3.62 -9.40
C SER A 11 3.92 4.26 -8.47
N VAL A 12 2.65 4.23 -8.90
CA VAL A 12 1.52 4.73 -8.10
C VAL A 12 1.30 3.86 -6.86
N GLY A 13 1.36 2.53 -7.00
CA GLY A 13 1.20 1.59 -5.90
C GLY A 13 2.19 1.85 -4.77
N LYS A 14 3.46 2.07 -5.10
CA LYS A 14 4.50 2.41 -4.12
C LYS A 14 4.22 3.71 -3.37
N ALA A 15 3.85 4.78 -4.08
CA ALA A 15 3.51 6.06 -3.44
C ALA A 15 2.32 5.95 -2.47
N VAL A 16 1.32 5.12 -2.83
CA VAL A 16 0.17 4.85 -1.97
C VAL A 16 0.59 4.04 -0.74
N ILE A 17 1.45 3.02 -0.89
CA ILE A 17 1.97 2.22 0.24
C ILE A 17 2.69 3.12 1.23
N GLU A 18 3.60 3.98 0.77
CA GLU A 18 4.36 4.89 1.65
C GLU A 18 3.44 5.77 2.49
N ARG A 19 2.41 6.35 1.86
CA ARG A 19 1.46 7.23 2.54
C ARG A 19 0.59 6.48 3.55
N LEU A 20 0.17 5.26 3.22
CA LEU A 20 -0.64 4.42 4.11
C LEU A 20 0.17 3.92 5.31
N VAL A 21 1.41 3.47 5.09
CA VAL A 21 2.31 3.06 6.18
C VAL A 21 2.64 4.25 7.08
N GLY A 22 2.92 5.43 6.51
CA GLY A 22 3.15 6.65 7.28
C GLY A 22 1.94 7.10 8.12
N SER A 23 0.74 6.65 7.76
CA SER A 23 -0.49 6.90 8.51
C SER A 23 -0.83 5.79 9.52
N GLY A 24 0.06 4.82 9.72
CA GLY A 24 -0.10 3.72 10.68
C GLY A 24 -0.94 2.54 10.18
N PHE A 25 -1.21 2.45 8.88
CA PHE A 25 -1.91 1.30 8.31
C PHE A 25 -0.96 0.16 7.96
N THR A 26 -1.41 -1.07 8.18
CA THR A 26 -0.72 -2.26 7.69
C THR A 26 -1.22 -2.55 6.27
N VAL A 27 -0.33 -2.43 5.28
CA VAL A 27 -0.66 -2.67 3.87
C VAL A 27 -0.23 -4.07 3.46
N ARG A 28 -1.11 -4.82 2.79
CA ARG A 28 -0.79 -6.09 2.14
C ARG A 28 -1.02 -5.94 0.64
N VAL A 29 0.07 -6.04 -0.12
CA VAL A 29 -0.01 -6.00 -1.58
C VAL A 29 -0.50 -7.35 -2.09
N ILE A 30 -1.51 -7.32 -2.94
CA ILE A 30 -1.94 -8.48 -3.72
C ILE A 30 -1.55 -8.20 -5.17
N GLY A 31 -0.85 -9.16 -5.79
CA GLY A 31 -0.44 -9.06 -7.19
C GLY A 31 -1.63 -9.04 -8.12
#